data_AF-A0A6B3GJ39-F1
#
_entry.id   AF-A0A6B3GJ39-F1
#
_cell.length_a   1.000
_cell.length_b   1.000
_cell.length_c   1.000
_cell.angle_alpha   90.00
_cell.angle_beta   90.00
_cell.angle_gamma   90.00
#
_symmetry.space_group_name_H-M   'P 1'
#
loop_
_entity.id
_entity.type
_entity.pdbx_description
1 polymer ?
#
loop_
_entity_poly.entity_id
_entity_poly.type
_entity_poly.pdbx_seq_one_letter_code
_entity_poly.pdbx_strand_id
1 'polypeptide(L)'
;IYEAMQTGPQSMPSFPDTTMPEQEKKDIIAYIESVNGDETESPGGLALGGLGPVSEGLFAWIFGLGALVAVAVWVAAHTAKAKKS
;
A
#
# COMPACT_ATOMS: atom_id res chain seq x y z
N ILE A 1 -1.83 -21.47 -5.42
CA ILE A 1 -1.03 -21.26 -4.20
C ILE A 1 -0.52 -22.59 -3.63
N TYR A 2 -1.38 -23.61 -3.48
CA TYR A 2 -0.99 -24.93 -2.95
C TYR A 2 0.23 -25.57 -3.63
N GLU A 3 0.25 -25.68 -4.96
CA GLU A 3 1.39 -26.26 -5.69
C GLU A 3 2.69 -25.45 -5.50
N ALA A 4 2.59 -24.12 -5.41
CA ALA A 4 3.73 -23.26 -5.13
C ALA A 4 4.29 -23.53 -3.72
N MET A 5 3.43 -23.81 -2.74
CA MET A 5 3.86 -24.25 -1.40
C MET A 5 4.52 -25.63 -1.46
N GLN A 6 3.99 -26.58 -2.26
CA GLN A 6 4.57 -27.91 -2.38
C GLN A 6 5.96 -27.91 -3.02
N THR A 7 6.11 -27.17 -4.11
CA THR A 7 7.30 -27.21 -4.97
C THR A 7 8.36 -26.18 -4.60
N GLY A 8 7.96 -25.01 -4.06
CA GLY A 8 8.87 -23.92 -3.71
C GLY A 8 9.57 -23.31 -4.93
N PRO A 9 8.85 -22.57 -5.82
CA PRO A 9 9.46 -22.00 -7.01
C PRO A 9 10.44 -20.86 -6.69
N GLN A 10 11.49 -20.71 -7.50
CA GLN A 10 12.54 -19.69 -7.36
C GLN A 10 13.23 -19.69 -5.99
N SER A 11 13.08 -18.61 -5.21
CA SER A 11 13.66 -18.46 -3.87
C SER A 11 12.69 -18.86 -2.75
N MET A 12 11.49 -19.35 -3.10
CA MET A 12 10.51 -19.82 -2.13
C MET A 12 10.93 -21.22 -1.62
N PRO A 13 11.00 -21.45 -0.30
CA PRO A 13 11.26 -22.78 0.24
C PRO A 13 10.09 -23.73 -0.05
N SER A 14 10.37 -25.02 -0.21
CA SER A 14 9.33 -26.04 -0.36
C SER A 14 8.75 -26.45 1.00
N PHE A 15 7.43 -26.65 1.03
CA PHE A 15 6.66 -27.09 2.19
C PHE A 15 6.00 -28.44 1.88
N PRO A 16 6.73 -29.56 2.02
CA PRO A 16 6.18 -30.90 1.81
C PRO A 16 5.14 -31.28 2.88
N ASP A 17 4.27 -32.24 2.58
CA ASP A 17 3.20 -32.68 3.50
C ASP A 17 3.69 -33.32 4.81
N THR A 18 4.98 -33.65 4.87
CA THR A 18 5.64 -34.14 6.09
C THR A 18 5.91 -33.03 7.10
N THR A 19 6.10 -31.79 6.66
CA THR A 19 6.34 -30.63 7.53
C THR A 19 5.11 -29.76 7.69
N MET A 20 4.27 -29.68 6.66
CA MET A 20 3.03 -28.90 6.67
C MET A 20 1.91 -29.74 6.04
N PRO A 21 1.02 -30.34 6.85
CA PRO A 21 -0.08 -31.15 6.36
C PRO A 21 -1.00 -30.39 5.39
N GLU A 22 -1.70 -31.13 4.53
CA GLU A 22 -2.60 -30.57 3.53
C GLU A 22 -3.65 -29.61 4.13
N GLN A 23 -4.20 -29.95 5.30
CA GLN A 23 -5.19 -29.11 5.96
C GLN A 23 -4.61 -27.74 6.33
N GLU A 24 -3.40 -27.71 6.89
CA GLU A 24 -2.74 -26.47 7.29
C GLU A 24 -2.42 -25.59 6.07
N LYS A 25 -2.04 -26.20 4.94
CA LYS A 25 -1.87 -25.47 3.68
C LYS A 25 -3.17 -24.83 3.21
N LYS A 26 -4.29 -25.55 3.28
CA LYS A 26 -5.61 -25.03 2.90
C LYS A 26 -6.03 -23.88 3.82
N ASP A 27 -5.77 -24.00 5.11
CA ASP A 27 -6.09 -22.95 6.09
C ASP A 27 -5.27 -21.67 5.83
N ILE A 28 -3.98 -21.81 5.49
CA ILE A 28 -3.12 -20.67 5.10
C ILE A 28 -3.62 -20.03 3.80
N ILE A 29 -4.01 -20.83 2.81
CA ILE A 29 -4.55 -20.32 1.54
C ILE A 29 -5.84 -19.53 1.79
N ALA A 30 -6.76 -20.08 2.58
CA ALA A 30 -8.00 -19.41 2.95
C ALA A 30 -7.72 -18.08 3.69
N TYR A 31 -6.73 -18.07 4.58
CA TYR A 31 -6.29 -16.84 5.24
C TYR A 31 -5.77 -15.81 4.22
N ILE A 32 -4.87 -16.20 3.31
CA ILE A 32 -4.33 -15.31 2.27
C ILE A 32 -5.45 -14.73 1.39
N GLU A 33 -6.41 -15.55 0.98
CA GLU A 33 -7.57 -15.12 0.20
C GLU A 33 -8.45 -14.15 1.01
N SER A 34 -8.62 -14.37 2.32
CA SER A 34 -9.42 -13.50 3.17
C SER A 34 -8.78 -12.14 3.45
N VAL A 35 -7.44 -12.04 3.44
CA VAL A 35 -6.73 -10.79 3.75
C VAL A 35 -6.27 -10.02 2.52
N ASN A 36 -6.01 -10.70 1.40
CA ASN A 36 -5.59 -10.09 0.14
C ASN A 36 -6.65 -10.18 -0.96
N GLY A 37 -7.85 -10.67 -0.65
CA GLY A 37 -8.95 -10.75 -1.59
C GLY A 37 -9.48 -9.38 -2.00
N ASP A 38 -10.18 -9.35 -3.14
CA ASP A 38 -10.80 -8.13 -3.67
C ASP A 38 -11.88 -7.55 -2.75
N GLU A 39 -12.44 -8.39 -1.88
CA GLU A 39 -13.49 -8.04 -0.91
C GLU A 39 -12.93 -7.51 0.41
N THR A 40 -11.59 -7.50 0.58
CA THR A 40 -10.97 -7.05 1.82
C THR A 40 -10.98 -5.52 1.92
N GLU A 41 -11.58 -5.00 2.98
CA GLU A 41 -11.53 -3.57 3.28
C GLU A 41 -10.15 -3.17 3.82
N SER A 42 -9.57 -2.11 3.26
CA SER A 42 -8.33 -1.50 3.76
C SER A 42 -8.66 -0.35 4.72
N PRO A 43 -8.54 -0.54 6.06
CA PRO A 43 -8.74 0.54 7.01
C PRO A 43 -7.65 1.62 6.85
N GLY A 44 -8.01 2.89 7.00
CA GLY A 44 -7.04 4.02 6.96
C GLY A 44 -7.19 5.00 5.79
N GLY A 45 -8.22 4.84 4.95
CA GLY A 45 -8.51 5.76 3.85
C GLY A 45 -7.99 5.24 2.51
N LEU A 46 -7.30 6.08 1.73
CA LEU A 46 -6.75 5.66 0.46
C LEU A 46 -5.59 4.69 0.70
N ALA A 47 -5.74 3.43 0.30
CA ALA A 47 -4.74 2.38 0.54
C ALA A 47 -3.41 2.58 -0.20
N LEU A 48 -3.36 3.50 -1.19
CA LEU A 48 -2.17 3.82 -2.01
C LEU A 48 -1.37 2.58 -2.47
N GLY A 49 -2.08 1.49 -2.78
CA GLY A 49 -1.50 0.22 -3.25
C GLY A 49 -0.88 -0.67 -2.16
N GLY A 50 -1.08 -0.39 -0.87
CA GLY A 50 -0.57 -1.21 0.23
C GLY A 50 0.96 -1.22 0.35
N LEU A 51 1.64 -0.27 -0.31
CA LEU A 51 3.10 -0.18 -0.35
C LEU A 51 3.73 0.22 0.99
N GLY A 52 2.89 0.63 1.96
CA GLY A 52 3.28 0.93 3.33
C GLY A 52 3.68 2.38 3.56
N PRO A 53 4.13 2.68 4.79
CA PRO A 53 4.21 4.05 5.31
C PRO A 53 5.21 4.94 4.56
N VAL A 54 6.20 4.36 3.88
CA VAL A 54 7.21 5.12 3.13
C VAL A 54 6.59 5.75 1.88
N SER A 55 5.85 4.94 1.09
CA SER A 55 5.19 5.44 -0.12
C SER A 55 4.06 6.40 0.22
N GLU A 56 3.29 6.12 1.27
CA GLU A 56 2.27 7.04 1.79
C GLU A 56 2.88 8.36 2.27
N GLY A 57 4.02 8.30 3.00
CA GLY A 57 4.75 9.46 3.47
C GLY A 57 5.30 10.32 2.33
N LEU A 58 5.84 9.70 1.29
CA LEU A 58 6.29 10.41 0.09
C LEU A 58 5.12 11.09 -0.63
N PHE A 59 3.99 10.40 -0.78
CA PHE A 59 2.78 10.96 -1.35
C PHE A 59 2.29 12.16 -0.54
N ALA A 60 2.17 12.00 0.78
CA ALA A 60 1.77 13.07 1.69
C ALA A 60 2.74 14.27 1.65
N TRP A 61 4.04 14.02 1.50
CA TRP A 61 5.03 15.09 1.39
C TRP A 61 4.89 15.86 0.07
N ILE A 62 4.81 15.15 -1.07
CA ILE A 62 4.68 15.80 -2.38
C ILE A 62 3.38 16.59 -2.49
N PHE A 63 2.24 15.96 -2.19
CA PHE A 63 0.94 16.59 -2.37
C PHE A 63 0.60 17.54 -1.22
N GLY A 64 0.94 17.19 0.02
CA GLY A 64 0.73 18.04 1.19
C GLY A 64 1.59 19.30 1.11
N LEU A 65 2.92 19.16 0.95
CA LEU A 65 3.81 20.32 0.85
C LEU A 65 3.57 21.09 -0.45
N GLY A 66 3.36 20.39 -1.57
CA GLY A 66 3.04 21.00 -2.86
C GLY A 66 1.78 21.86 -2.79
N ALA A 67 0.72 21.37 -2.15
CA ALA A 67 -0.51 22.14 -1.95
C ALA A 67 -0.28 23.39 -1.08
N LEU A 68 0.46 23.25 0.03
CA LEU A 68 0.79 24.39 0.90
C LEU A 68 1.58 25.48 0.15
N VAL A 69 2.57 25.08 -0.66
CA VAL A 69 3.35 26.02 -1.48
C VAL A 69 2.47 26.69 -2.54
N ALA A 70 1.59 25.94 -3.21
CA ALA A 70 0.66 26.51 -4.20
C ALA A 70 -0.27 27.55 -3.58
N VAL A 71 -0.81 27.27 -2.38
CA VAL A 71 -1.65 28.21 -1.62
C VAL A 71 -0.84 29.46 -1.24
N ALA A 72 0.38 29.30 -0.74
CA ALA A 72 1.23 30.43 -0.36
C ALA A 72 1.54 31.34 -1.55
N VAL A 73 1.87 30.77 -2.71
CA VAL A 73 2.10 31.53 -3.96
C VAL A 73 0.83 32.24 -4.42
N TRP A 74 -0.33 31.58 -4.35
CA TRP A 74 -1.60 32.18 -4.74
C TRP A 74 -1.94 33.40 -3.87
N VAL A 75 -1.79 33.27 -2.54
CA VAL A 75 -2.01 34.37 -1.58
C VAL A 75 -1.04 35.52 -1.84
N ALA A 76 0.25 35.22 -2.03
CA ALA A 76 1.25 36.24 -2.31
C ALA A 76 0.96 36.99 -3.62
N ALA A 77 0.61 36.28 -4.70
CA ALA A 77 0.31 36.86 -6.00
C ALA A 77 -0.96 37.75 -5.97
N HIS A 78 -1.98 37.38 -5.20
CA HIS A 78 -3.21 38.17 -5.10
C HIS A 78 -3.11 39.33 -4.10
N THR A 79 -2.27 39.20 -3.07
CA THR A 79 -2.07 40.27 -2.06
C THR A 79 -1.02 41.30 -2.51
N ALA A 80 0.05 40.88 -3.20
CA ALA A 80 1.11 41.78 -3.66
C ALA A 80 0.69 42.74 -4.79
N LYS A 81 -0.38 42.43 -5.54
CA LYS A 81 -0.95 43.38 -6.52
C LYS A 81 -1.63 44.60 -5.88
N ALA A 82 -1.75 44.66 -4.55
CA ALA A 82 -2.35 45.81 -3.85
C ALA A 82 -1.40 47.02 -3.66
N LYS A 83 -0.12 46.94 -4.05
CA LYS A 83 0.79 48.09 -3.97
C LYS A 83 1.51 48.36 -5.29
N LYS A 84 0.77 48.95 -6.23
CA LYS A 84 1.36 49.78 -7.29
C LYS A 84 0.56 51.08 -7.35
N SER A 85 0.93 52.01 -6.46
CA SER A 85 0.65 53.44 -6.60
C SER A 85 1.71 54.06 -7.50
#